data_AF-A0A444IYE1-F1
#
_entry.id   AF-A0A444IYE1-F1
#
_cell.length_a   1.000
_cell.length_b   1.000
_cell.length_c   1.000
_cell.angle_alpha   90.00
_cell.angle_beta   90.00
_cell.angle_gamma   90.00
#
_symmetry.space_group_name_H-M   'P 1'
#
loop_
_entity.id
_entity.type
_entity.pdbx_description
1 polymer ?
#
loop_
_entity_poly.entity_id
_entity_poly.type
_entity_poly.pdbx_seq_one_letter_code
_entity_poly.pdbx_strand_id
1 'polypeptide(L)'
;MEKLQRSLWKRFLLLENLGIEDLDEDQATIMLDSLVDWLDQDDEQKENGAEKQYYSSLNPPYVPTNGPMPLIEDLVLVKGWDKILYQKIKSNEKNPANLIAYLTNGEQPGMVNINTAPLPVLQALHDDMTEELAADLVAFREEEGNKELLNDANWYRNVPGFPGNITFDQSLITTTSNLFKITVIAANKGLQRTGEGVIQRKENQEQVLLYWKIQ
;
A
#
# COMPACT_ATOMS: atom_id res chain seq x y z
N MET A 1 12.64 -5.52 4.87
CA MET A 1 11.66 -4.48 5.26
C MET A 1 12.11 -3.83 6.56
N GLU A 2 12.02 -2.51 6.67
CA GLU A 2 12.39 -1.80 7.90
C GLU A 2 11.36 -2.04 9.02
N LYS A 3 11.79 -1.96 10.28
CA LYS A 3 10.93 -2.19 11.46
C LYS A 3 9.67 -1.32 11.44
N LEU A 4 9.82 -0.05 11.07
CA LEU A 4 8.73 0.92 11.02
C LEU A 4 7.70 0.58 9.93
N GLN A 5 8.16 0.21 8.74
CA GLN A 5 7.30 -0.24 7.65
C GLN A 5 6.52 -1.50 8.05
N ARG A 6 7.19 -2.46 8.71
CA ARG A 6 6.53 -3.68 9.21
C ARG A 6 5.41 -3.36 10.20
N SER A 7 5.65 -2.43 11.12
CA SER A 7 4.63 -1.99 12.08
C SER A 7 3.45 -1.30 11.38
N LEU A 8 3.70 -0.45 10.39
CA LEU A 8 2.65 0.17 9.57
C LEU A 8 1.82 -0.90 8.85
N TRP A 9 2.47 -1.84 8.16
CA TRP A 9 1.81 -2.94 7.46
C TRP A 9 0.93 -3.77 8.39
N LYS A 10 1.46 -4.13 9.56
CA LYS A 10 0.74 -4.94 10.55
C LYS A 10 -0.48 -4.19 11.08
N ARG A 11 -0.35 -2.90 11.39
CA ARG A 11 -1.49 -2.05 11.76
C ARG A 11 -2.54 -2.01 10.66
N PHE A 12 -2.11 -1.70 9.43
CA PHE A 12 -2.99 -1.61 8.27
C PHE A 12 -3.80 -2.89 8.05
N LEU A 13 -3.12 -4.05 8.01
CA LEU A 13 -3.75 -5.35 7.80
C LEU A 13 -4.76 -5.73 8.91
N LEU A 14 -4.55 -5.24 10.13
CA LEU A 14 -5.38 -5.56 11.29
C LEU A 14 -6.43 -4.48 11.60
N LEU A 15 -6.61 -3.48 10.72
CA LEU A 15 -7.65 -2.48 10.89
C LEU A 15 -9.04 -3.12 10.81
N GLU A 16 -9.81 -2.99 11.90
CA GLU A 16 -11.18 -3.52 11.98
C GLU A 16 -12.10 -2.96 10.89
N ASN A 17 -11.90 -1.69 10.52
CA ASN A 17 -12.72 -1.01 9.50
C ASN A 17 -12.40 -1.46 8.06
N LEU A 18 -11.26 -2.14 7.82
CA LEU A 18 -11.03 -2.87 6.56
C LEU A 18 -11.86 -4.14 6.49
N GLY A 19 -12.24 -4.72 7.64
CA GLY A 19 -13.10 -5.89 7.70
C GLY A 19 -12.53 -7.12 6.98
N ILE A 20 -11.21 -7.32 7.03
CA ILE A 20 -10.57 -8.53 6.52
C ILE A 20 -10.92 -9.68 7.45
N GLU A 21 -11.50 -10.74 6.90
CA GLU A 21 -11.94 -11.90 7.66
C GLU A 21 -10.78 -12.89 7.85
N ASP A 22 -10.79 -13.61 8.98
CA ASP A 22 -9.82 -14.67 9.32
C ASP A 22 -8.35 -14.23 9.32
N LEU A 23 -8.08 -12.96 9.66
CA LEU A 23 -6.74 -12.40 9.79
C LEU A 23 -6.46 -11.95 11.22
N ASP A 24 -5.55 -12.64 11.89
CA ASP A 24 -5.06 -12.30 13.22
C ASP A 24 -3.58 -11.85 13.20
N GLU A 25 -3.03 -11.58 14.38
CA GLU A 25 -1.68 -11.09 14.54
C GLU A 25 -0.61 -12.08 14.02
N ASP A 26 -0.84 -13.37 14.19
CA ASP A 26 0.08 -14.43 13.79
C ASP A 26 0.05 -14.61 12.28
N GLN A 27 -1.16 -14.63 11.68
CA GLN A 27 -1.33 -14.66 10.23
C GLN A 27 -0.69 -13.44 9.57
N ALA A 28 -0.92 -12.23 10.09
CA ALA A 28 -0.27 -11.02 9.58
C ALA A 28 1.26 -11.11 9.68
N THR A 29 1.78 -11.70 10.76
CA THR A 29 3.23 -11.90 10.95
C THR A 29 3.80 -12.89 9.92
N ILE A 30 3.14 -14.03 9.69
CA ILE A 30 3.50 -15.01 8.65
C ILE A 30 3.52 -14.35 7.27
N MET A 31 2.47 -13.59 6.95
CA MET A 31 2.34 -12.91 5.66
C MET A 31 3.45 -11.90 5.41
N LEU A 32 3.81 -11.10 6.42
CA LEU A 32 4.87 -10.11 6.29
C LEU A 32 6.26 -10.75 6.24
N ASP A 33 6.52 -11.80 7.04
CA ASP A 33 7.77 -12.55 6.93
C ASP A 33 7.93 -13.18 5.55
N SER A 34 6.88 -13.83 5.05
CA SER A 34 6.88 -14.47 3.73
C SER A 34 7.01 -13.47 2.59
N LEU A 35 6.45 -12.26 2.74
CA LEU A 35 6.63 -11.19 1.76
C LEU A 35 8.07 -10.68 1.74
N VAL A 36 8.73 -10.59 2.89
CA VAL A 36 10.13 -10.16 2.90
C VAL A 36 11.03 -11.21 2.27
N ASP A 37 10.89 -12.49 2.63
CA ASP A 37 11.62 -13.61 2.01
C ASP A 37 11.35 -13.73 0.50
N TRP A 38 10.14 -13.35 0.04
CA TRP A 38 9.85 -13.31 -1.40
C TRP A 38 10.64 -12.23 -2.16
N LEU A 39 10.96 -11.12 -1.47
CA LEU A 39 11.52 -9.91 -2.07
C LEU A 39 13.04 -9.78 -1.88
N ASP A 40 13.62 -10.38 -0.84
CA ASP A 40 15.07 -10.37 -0.62
C ASP A 40 15.79 -11.36 -1.55
N GLN A 41 17.11 -11.20 -1.68
CA GLN A 41 17.90 -11.92 -2.69
C GLN A 41 18.54 -13.21 -2.15
N ASP A 42 18.49 -13.42 -0.84
CA ASP A 42 19.08 -14.58 -0.20
C ASP A 42 18.08 -15.74 -0.14
N ASP A 43 18.45 -16.83 0.53
CA ASP A 43 17.59 -17.99 0.80
C ASP A 43 17.43 -18.15 2.34
N GLU A 44 17.67 -17.09 3.13
CA GLU A 44 17.61 -17.13 4.60
C GLU A 44 16.18 -16.94 5.09
N GLN A 45 15.49 -18.08 5.24
CA GLN A 45 14.10 -18.08 5.70
C GLN A 45 13.95 -17.43 7.08
N LYS A 46 13.02 -16.48 7.20
CA LYS A 46 12.61 -15.92 8.49
C LYS A 46 11.81 -16.91 9.30
N GLU A 47 11.68 -16.63 10.60
CA GLU A 47 11.01 -17.49 11.58
C GLU A 47 9.65 -18.02 11.08
N ASN A 48 8.81 -17.13 10.54
CA ASN A 48 7.48 -17.49 9.99
C ASN A 48 7.40 -17.40 8.47
N GLY A 49 8.52 -17.09 7.82
CA GLY A 49 8.62 -16.81 6.40
C GLY A 49 8.49 -18.04 5.51
N ALA A 50 8.88 -17.87 4.26
CA ALA A 50 8.79 -18.90 3.25
C ALA A 50 9.79 -18.64 2.13
N GLU A 51 10.65 -19.63 1.91
CA GLU A 51 11.70 -19.60 0.91
C GLU A 51 11.50 -20.65 -0.18
N LYS A 52 12.47 -20.77 -1.08
CA LYS A 52 12.52 -21.79 -2.14
C LYS A 52 12.07 -23.18 -1.70
N GLN A 53 12.47 -23.65 -0.52
CA GLN A 53 12.08 -24.97 -0.01
C GLN A 53 10.56 -25.09 0.18
N TYR A 54 9.92 -24.05 0.73
CA TYR A 54 8.48 -24.02 0.90
C TYR A 54 7.76 -24.03 -0.45
N TYR A 55 8.11 -23.11 -1.37
CA TYR A 55 7.42 -22.99 -2.65
C TYR A 55 7.64 -24.20 -3.58
N SER A 56 8.81 -24.83 -3.51
CA SER A 56 9.10 -26.07 -4.26
C SER A 56 8.34 -27.28 -3.74
N SER A 57 7.76 -27.21 -2.53
CA SER A 57 6.93 -28.27 -1.95
C SER A 57 5.45 -28.16 -2.31
N LEU A 58 5.02 -27.04 -2.88
CA LEU A 58 3.63 -26.80 -3.29
C LEU A 58 3.29 -27.59 -4.56
N ASN A 59 1.99 -27.63 -4.89
CA ASN A 59 1.48 -28.28 -6.09
C ASN A 59 0.56 -27.33 -6.89
N PRO A 60 0.96 -26.85 -8.07
CA PRO A 60 2.26 -27.08 -8.71
C PRO A 60 3.41 -26.39 -7.94
N PRO A 61 4.64 -26.94 -7.99
CA PRO A 61 5.78 -26.29 -7.36
C PRO A 61 6.22 -25.07 -8.18
N TYR A 62 6.73 -24.05 -7.52
CA TYR A 62 7.31 -22.86 -8.14
C TYR A 62 8.48 -22.32 -7.31
N VAL A 63 9.18 -21.35 -7.89
CA VAL A 63 10.35 -20.71 -7.27
C VAL A 63 9.98 -19.26 -6.94
N PRO A 64 10.33 -18.76 -5.74
CA PRO A 64 10.15 -17.35 -5.42
C PRO A 64 11.00 -16.47 -6.35
N THR A 65 10.60 -15.21 -6.49
CA THR A 65 11.28 -14.27 -7.38
C THR A 65 12.66 -13.86 -6.85
N ASN A 66 12.83 -13.82 -5.53
CA ASN A 66 14.00 -13.30 -4.81
C ASN A 66 14.40 -11.91 -5.32
N GLY A 67 13.40 -11.03 -5.40
CA GLY A 67 13.58 -9.71 -5.98
C GLY A 67 12.28 -8.95 -6.19
N PRO A 68 12.35 -7.82 -6.92
CA PRO A 68 11.21 -6.93 -7.13
C PRO A 68 10.01 -7.65 -7.74
N MET A 69 8.84 -7.34 -7.23
CA MET A 69 7.57 -7.88 -7.72
C MET A 69 7.03 -7.00 -8.86
N PRO A 70 6.97 -7.52 -10.11
CA PRO A 70 6.59 -6.72 -11.27
C PRO A 70 5.09 -6.37 -11.28
N LEU A 71 4.23 -7.25 -10.76
CA LEU A 71 2.79 -7.04 -10.67
C LEU A 71 2.35 -7.19 -9.22
N ILE A 72 1.56 -6.24 -8.71
CA ILE A 72 1.04 -6.34 -7.35
C ILE A 72 0.14 -7.57 -7.16
N GLU A 73 -0.48 -8.03 -8.24
CA GLU A 73 -1.28 -9.26 -8.28
C GLU A 73 -0.45 -10.53 -7.99
N ASP A 74 0.87 -10.50 -8.19
CA ASP A 74 1.76 -11.63 -7.86
C ASP A 74 1.86 -11.87 -6.35
N LEU A 75 1.37 -10.95 -5.51
CA LEU A 75 1.20 -11.19 -4.07
C LEU A 75 0.40 -12.46 -3.79
N VAL A 76 -0.50 -12.87 -4.69
CA VAL A 76 -1.26 -14.12 -4.55
C VAL A 76 -0.37 -15.37 -4.44
N LEU A 77 0.88 -15.29 -4.92
CA LEU A 77 1.85 -16.39 -4.88
C LEU A 77 2.61 -16.45 -3.55
N VAL A 78 2.55 -15.39 -2.75
CA VAL A 78 3.23 -15.29 -1.46
C VAL A 78 2.38 -15.98 -0.39
N LYS A 79 3.02 -16.81 0.43
CA LYS A 79 2.36 -17.57 1.51
C LYS A 79 1.47 -16.65 2.37
N GLY A 80 0.18 -16.99 2.44
CA GLY A 80 -0.83 -16.33 3.27
C GLY A 80 -1.58 -15.17 2.59
N TRP A 81 -1.07 -14.63 1.48
CA TRP A 81 -1.71 -13.51 0.79
C TRP A 81 -2.87 -13.91 -0.10
N ASP A 82 -2.83 -15.13 -0.66
CA ASP A 82 -3.85 -15.68 -1.57
C ASP A 82 -5.29 -15.56 -1.04
N LYS A 83 -5.48 -15.83 0.25
CA LYS A 83 -6.79 -15.85 0.90
C LYS A 83 -7.39 -14.48 1.12
N ILE A 84 -6.58 -13.44 1.28
CA ILE A 84 -7.05 -12.10 1.67
C ILE A 84 -6.97 -11.09 0.53
N LEU A 85 -6.04 -11.27 -0.41
CA LEU A 85 -5.71 -10.27 -1.43
C LEU A 85 -6.93 -9.85 -2.26
N TYR A 86 -7.85 -10.78 -2.50
CA TYR A 86 -9.07 -10.56 -3.27
C TYR A 86 -10.36 -10.49 -2.44
N GLN A 87 -10.27 -10.59 -1.10
CA GLN A 87 -11.43 -10.41 -0.23
C GLN A 87 -12.01 -9.01 -0.39
N LYS A 88 -13.35 -8.92 -0.36
CA LYS A 88 -14.01 -7.62 -0.31
C LYS A 88 -13.74 -7.00 1.06
N ILE A 89 -13.08 -5.86 1.06
CA ILE A 89 -12.83 -5.09 2.27
C ILE A 89 -13.90 -4.01 2.44
N LYS A 90 -14.22 -3.73 3.69
CA LYS A 90 -15.06 -2.59 4.06
C LYS A 90 -14.17 -1.35 3.98
N SER A 91 -14.69 -0.29 3.38
CA SER A 91 -13.98 1.00 3.35
C SER A 91 -14.98 2.10 3.00
N ASN A 92 -14.75 3.28 3.57
CA ASN A 92 -15.60 4.46 3.38
C ASN A 92 -15.30 5.19 2.05
N GLU A 93 -14.41 4.67 1.22
CA GLU A 93 -14.11 5.30 -0.07
C GLU A 93 -15.17 5.00 -1.14
N LYS A 94 -15.36 5.95 -2.05
CA LYS A 94 -16.34 5.85 -3.15
C LYS A 94 -16.05 4.71 -4.14
N ASN A 95 -14.88 4.07 -4.08
CA ASN A 95 -14.56 2.85 -4.84
C ASN A 95 -13.27 2.14 -4.38
N PRO A 96 -13.30 1.27 -3.36
CA PRO A 96 -12.27 0.26 -3.27
C PRO A 96 -12.87 -1.14 -3.32
N ALA A 97 -12.29 -1.93 -4.22
CA ALA A 97 -12.31 -3.37 -4.19
C ALA A 97 -11.41 -3.86 -3.03
N ASN A 98 -10.95 -5.09 -3.14
CA ASN A 98 -10.03 -5.76 -2.23
C ASN A 98 -8.70 -5.00 -1.93
N LEU A 99 -7.87 -5.61 -1.09
CA LEU A 99 -6.59 -5.06 -0.60
C LEU A 99 -5.69 -4.43 -1.66
N ILE A 100 -5.70 -4.95 -2.90
CA ILE A 100 -4.89 -4.42 -4.01
C ILE A 100 -5.10 -2.92 -4.22
N ALA A 101 -6.30 -2.40 -3.94
CA ALA A 101 -6.60 -0.98 -4.10
C ALA A 101 -5.72 -0.04 -3.24
N TYR A 102 -5.13 -0.57 -2.17
CA TYR A 102 -4.32 0.17 -1.20
C TYR A 102 -2.81 -0.03 -1.41
N LEU A 103 -2.42 -0.97 -2.27
CA LEU A 103 -1.03 -1.36 -2.43
C LEU A 103 -0.44 -0.77 -3.70
N THR A 104 0.85 -0.44 -3.65
CA THR A 104 1.61 0.03 -4.80
C THR A 104 2.93 -0.71 -4.84
N ASN A 105 3.30 -1.23 -6.00
CA ASN A 105 4.65 -1.73 -6.24
C ASN A 105 5.53 -0.58 -6.74
N GLY A 106 6.76 -0.49 -6.25
CA GLY A 106 7.69 0.56 -6.66
C GLY A 106 9.08 0.35 -6.09
N GLU A 107 10.08 0.88 -6.79
CA GLU A 107 11.51 0.75 -6.45
C GLU A 107 11.98 1.78 -5.40
N GLN A 108 11.05 2.45 -4.72
CA GLN A 108 11.29 3.61 -3.87
C GLN A 108 11.14 3.22 -2.39
N PRO A 109 11.61 4.05 -1.43
CA PRO A 109 11.60 3.73 0.02
C PRO A 109 10.23 3.48 0.68
N GLY A 110 9.16 3.22 -0.09
CA GLY A 110 7.85 2.79 0.43
C GLY A 110 7.15 3.87 1.25
N MET A 111 7.48 5.14 1.03
CA MET A 111 6.91 6.27 1.77
C MET A 111 5.47 6.54 1.35
N VAL A 112 4.64 6.89 2.33
CA VAL A 112 3.23 7.22 2.15
C VAL A 112 3.09 8.71 1.86
N ASN A 113 2.50 9.06 0.71
CA ASN A 113 2.15 10.45 0.44
C ASN A 113 0.90 10.85 1.25
N ILE A 114 1.08 11.56 2.36
CA ILE A 114 -0.02 11.93 3.26
C ILE A 114 -1.03 12.91 2.63
N ASN A 115 -0.67 13.57 1.52
CA ASN A 115 -1.60 14.43 0.77
C ASN A 115 -2.59 13.64 -0.06
N THR A 116 -2.29 12.38 -0.38
CA THR A 116 -3.13 11.54 -1.26
C THR A 116 -3.48 10.18 -0.66
N ALA A 117 -2.87 9.81 0.46
CA ALA A 117 -3.07 8.52 1.09
C ALA A 117 -4.54 8.33 1.49
N PRO A 118 -5.11 7.14 1.25
CA PRO A 118 -6.48 6.85 1.65
C PRO A 118 -6.60 6.75 3.18
N LEU A 119 -7.81 6.91 3.71
CA LEU A 119 -8.06 6.99 5.15
C LEU A 119 -7.45 5.80 5.93
N PRO A 120 -7.65 4.52 5.53
CA PRO A 120 -7.08 3.39 6.26
C PRO A 120 -5.55 3.40 6.29
N VAL A 121 -4.90 3.92 5.24
CA VAL A 121 -3.44 4.03 5.20
C VAL A 121 -2.95 5.13 6.15
N LEU A 122 -3.67 6.26 6.24
CA LEU A 122 -3.37 7.30 7.23
C LEU A 122 -3.53 6.77 8.66
N GLN A 123 -4.59 6.00 8.92
CA GLN A 123 -4.83 5.38 10.22
C GLN A 123 -3.70 4.41 10.62
N ALA A 124 -3.08 3.73 9.66
CA ALA A 124 -1.99 2.80 9.93
C ALA A 124 -0.63 3.47 10.24
N LEU A 125 -0.51 4.80 10.11
CA LEU A 125 0.78 5.50 10.29
C LEU A 125 1.31 5.48 11.72
N HIS A 126 0.44 5.36 12.73
CA HIS A 126 0.83 5.42 14.14
C HIS A 126 -0.15 4.61 15.02
N ASP A 127 0.32 4.07 16.15
CA ASP A 127 -0.49 3.20 17.02
C ASP A 127 -1.70 3.93 17.64
N ASP A 128 -1.53 5.21 17.98
CA ASP A 128 -2.59 6.06 18.55
C ASP A 128 -3.55 6.68 17.50
N MET A 129 -3.42 6.34 16.22
CA MET A 129 -4.31 6.88 15.18
C MET A 129 -5.66 6.18 15.19
N THR A 130 -6.73 6.98 15.29
CA THR A 130 -8.12 6.50 15.15
C THR A 130 -8.66 6.81 13.76
N GLU A 131 -9.79 6.19 13.41
CA GLU A 131 -10.51 6.52 12.17
C GLU A 131 -10.95 7.99 12.13
N GLU A 132 -11.37 8.55 13.27
CA GLU A 132 -11.74 9.96 13.41
C GLU A 132 -10.56 10.89 13.14
N LEU A 133 -9.39 10.62 13.74
CA LEU A 133 -8.19 11.41 13.50
C LEU A 133 -7.75 11.32 12.03
N ALA A 134 -7.83 10.13 11.42
CA ALA A 134 -7.54 9.97 10.00
C ALA A 134 -8.55 10.74 9.13
N ALA A 135 -9.83 10.78 9.49
CA ALA A 135 -10.85 11.57 8.82
C ALA A 135 -10.58 13.09 8.95
N ASP A 136 -10.13 13.57 10.11
CA ASP A 136 -9.75 14.97 10.31
C ASP A 136 -8.58 15.37 9.41
N LEU A 137 -7.59 14.48 9.23
CA LEU A 137 -6.49 14.71 8.28
C LEU A 137 -7.02 14.83 6.83
N VAL A 138 -7.96 13.96 6.43
CA VAL A 138 -8.58 14.01 5.10
C VAL A 138 -9.37 15.31 4.91
N ALA A 139 -10.19 15.70 5.88
CA ALA A 139 -10.97 16.93 5.82
C ALA A 139 -10.05 18.16 5.72
N PHE A 140 -9.01 18.21 6.55
CA PHE A 140 -8.06 19.32 6.57
C PHE A 140 -7.35 19.52 5.23
N ARG A 141 -6.88 18.43 4.59
CA ARG A 141 -6.18 18.53 3.29
C ARG A 141 -7.10 18.79 2.10
N GLU A 142 -8.40 18.55 2.23
CA GLU A 142 -9.40 18.87 1.19
C GLU A 142 -9.82 20.35 1.22
N GLU A 143 -9.63 21.05 2.34
CA GLU A 143 -9.92 22.47 2.46
C GLU A 143 -8.95 23.33 1.63
N GLU A 144 -9.52 24.12 0.69
CA GLU A 144 -8.76 24.98 -0.22
C GLU A 144 -7.82 25.96 0.51
N GLY A 145 -8.24 26.46 1.68
CA GLY A 145 -7.46 27.39 2.49
C GLY A 145 -6.17 26.80 3.08
N ASN A 146 -6.05 25.46 3.14
CA ASN A 146 -4.92 24.79 3.77
C ASN A 146 -3.86 24.33 2.75
N LYS A 147 -4.09 24.51 1.44
CA LYS A 147 -3.22 23.98 0.37
C LYS A 147 -1.75 24.36 0.51
N GLU A 148 -1.45 25.58 0.94
CA GLU A 148 -0.06 26.03 1.10
C GLU A 148 0.69 25.24 2.19
N LEU A 149 -0.02 24.81 3.24
CA LEU A 149 0.55 24.04 4.35
C LEU A 149 0.94 22.63 3.91
N LEU A 150 0.23 22.04 2.93
CA LEU A 150 0.42 20.66 2.48
C LEU A 150 1.78 20.41 1.79
N ASN A 151 2.59 21.45 1.57
CA ASN A 151 3.95 21.31 1.07
C ASN A 151 4.92 20.75 2.13
N ASP A 152 4.60 20.91 3.42
CA ASP A 152 5.39 20.38 4.54
C ASP A 152 4.78 19.07 5.07
N ALA A 153 5.59 18.01 5.19
CA ALA A 153 5.15 16.73 5.74
C ALA A 153 4.62 16.81 7.18
N ASN A 154 4.89 17.91 7.90
CA ASN A 154 4.38 18.18 9.24
C ASN A 154 3.04 18.91 9.25
N TRP A 155 2.37 19.12 8.10
CA TRP A 155 1.12 19.87 8.03
C TRP A 155 0.04 19.31 8.96
N TYR A 156 0.05 17.99 9.23
CA TYR A 156 -0.86 17.31 10.14
C TYR A 156 -0.89 17.92 11.55
N ARG A 157 0.19 18.60 11.96
CA ARG A 157 0.28 19.31 13.25
C ARG A 157 -0.57 20.59 13.30
N ASN A 158 -1.01 21.09 12.15
CA ASN A 158 -1.89 22.25 12.05
C ASN A 158 -3.37 21.88 12.08
N VAL A 159 -3.70 20.58 12.08
CA VAL A 159 -5.09 20.13 12.19
C VAL A 159 -5.62 20.48 13.59
N PRO A 160 -6.74 21.25 13.68
CA PRO A 160 -7.28 21.65 14.97
C PRO A 160 -7.61 20.45 15.85
N GLY A 161 -7.09 20.44 17.09
CA GLY A 161 -7.36 19.36 18.04
C GLY A 161 -6.52 18.09 17.82
N PHE A 162 -5.61 18.06 16.84
CA PHE A 162 -4.79 16.89 16.59
C PHE A 162 -3.83 16.60 17.77
N PRO A 163 -3.75 15.35 18.27
CA PRO A 163 -2.97 15.03 19.46
C PRO A 163 -1.46 15.26 19.27
N GLY A 164 -0.84 16.02 20.18
CA GLY A 164 0.58 16.34 20.12
C GLY A 164 1.54 15.16 20.34
N ASN A 165 1.06 14.06 20.94
CA ASN A 165 1.82 12.81 21.12
C ASN A 165 1.95 12.02 19.81
N ILE A 166 1.09 12.25 18.82
CA ILE A 166 1.18 11.58 17.53
C ILE A 166 2.25 12.29 16.70
N THR A 167 3.32 11.57 16.42
CA THR A 167 4.39 12.03 15.54
C THR A 167 4.67 10.97 14.49
N PHE A 168 4.48 11.34 13.23
CA PHE A 168 4.81 10.46 12.10
C PHE A 168 6.32 10.47 11.84
N ASP A 169 6.89 9.28 11.69
CA ASP A 169 8.28 9.13 11.32
C ASP A 169 8.52 9.67 9.90
N GLN A 170 9.52 10.54 9.74
CA GLN A 170 9.82 11.21 8.48
C GLN A 170 10.38 10.24 7.43
N SER A 171 10.82 9.03 7.82
CA SER A 171 11.16 7.98 6.86
C SER A 171 9.94 7.25 6.29
N LEU A 172 8.75 7.42 6.89
CA LEU A 172 7.51 6.78 6.44
C LEU A 172 6.63 7.69 5.59
N ILE A 173 6.75 9.01 5.70
CA ILE A 173 5.80 9.96 5.08
C ILE A 173 6.45 10.93 4.10
N THR A 174 5.71 11.29 3.05
CA THR A 174 6.09 12.31 2.06
C THR A 174 4.86 13.17 1.70
N THR A 175 5.09 14.30 1.04
CA THR A 175 4.05 15.15 0.43
C THR A 175 4.05 15.09 -1.09
N THR A 176 5.02 14.37 -1.67
CA THR A 176 5.26 14.29 -3.10
C THR A 176 5.22 12.84 -3.59
N SER A 177 4.93 12.67 -4.88
CA SER A 177 5.02 11.38 -5.56
C SER A 177 5.75 11.52 -6.90
N ASN A 178 6.45 10.46 -7.26
CA ASN A 178 6.99 10.23 -8.59
C ASN A 178 6.27 9.07 -9.32
N LEU A 179 5.32 8.39 -8.69
CA LEU A 179 4.53 7.30 -9.27
C LEU A 179 3.06 7.70 -9.38
N PHE A 180 2.47 7.43 -10.55
CA PHE A 180 1.11 7.82 -10.87
C PHE A 180 0.40 6.68 -11.60
N LYS A 181 -0.85 6.39 -11.20
CA LYS A 181 -1.75 5.52 -11.95
C LYS A 181 -2.57 6.36 -12.92
N ILE A 182 -2.59 5.98 -14.19
CA ILE A 182 -3.43 6.59 -15.23
C ILE A 182 -4.48 5.58 -15.65
N THR A 183 -5.74 6.02 -15.68
CA THR A 183 -6.86 5.25 -16.23
C THR A 183 -7.37 5.95 -17.48
N VAL A 184 -7.38 5.24 -18.61
CA VAL A 184 -7.86 5.74 -19.91
C VAL A 184 -9.11 4.98 -20.29
N ILE A 185 -10.21 5.70 -20.52
CA ILE A 185 -11.47 5.11 -20.99
C ILE A 185 -11.66 5.52 -22.44
N ALA A 186 -11.64 4.55 -23.35
CA ALA A 186 -11.88 4.77 -24.77
C ALA A 186 -13.28 4.25 -25.14
N ALA A 187 -14.07 5.09 -25.82
CA ALA A 187 -15.41 4.74 -26.27
C ALA A 187 -15.59 4.99 -27.77
N ASN A 188 -16.12 4.02 -28.51
CA ASN A 188 -16.44 4.15 -29.93
C ASN A 188 -17.64 3.27 -30.32
N LYS A 189 -18.68 3.86 -30.93
CA LYS A 189 -19.88 3.16 -31.42
C LYS A 189 -20.47 2.16 -30.41
N GLY A 190 -20.52 2.55 -29.13
CA GLY A 190 -21.07 1.73 -28.05
C GLY A 190 -20.09 0.69 -27.46
N LEU A 191 -18.88 0.54 -28.01
CA LEU A 191 -17.81 -0.22 -27.37
C LEU A 191 -17.07 0.69 -26.39
N GLN A 192 -16.89 0.23 -25.16
CA GLN A 192 -16.00 0.86 -24.18
C GLN A 192 -14.85 -0.10 -23.83
N ARG A 193 -13.65 0.45 -23.69
CA ARG A 193 -12.46 -0.22 -23.19
C ARG A 193 -11.79 0.66 -22.15
N THR A 194 -11.25 0.03 -21.11
CA THR A 194 -10.52 0.74 -20.06
C THR A 194 -9.09 0.25 -20.05
N GLY A 195 -8.14 1.16 -20.22
CA GLY A 195 -6.72 0.90 -20.01
C GLY A 195 -6.27 1.47 -18.66
N GLU A 196 -5.44 0.73 -17.94
CA GLU A 196 -4.78 1.23 -16.73
C GLU A 196 -3.27 1.11 -16.90
N GLY A 197 -2.53 2.15 -16.51
CA GLY A 197 -1.07 2.13 -16.53
C GLY A 197 -0.47 2.81 -15.32
N VAL A 198 0.76 2.40 -14.99
CA VAL A 198 1.58 3.04 -13.95
C VAL A 198 2.70 3.79 -14.64
N ILE A 199 2.82 5.08 -14.32
CA ILE A 199 3.85 5.97 -14.85
C ILE A 199 4.76 6.42 -13.72
N GLN A 200 6.07 6.34 -13.96
CA GLN A 200 7.09 6.96 -13.12
C GLN A 200 7.58 8.25 -13.76
N ARG A 201 7.58 9.34 -13.00
CA ARG A 201 8.21 10.60 -13.36
C ARG A 201 9.61 10.65 -12.77
N LYS A 202 10.63 10.57 -13.61
CA LYS A 202 12.04 10.69 -13.23
C LYS A 202 12.37 12.12 -12.78
N GLU A 203 13.53 12.29 -12.15
CA GLU A 203 14.03 13.60 -11.67
C GLU A 203 14.18 14.62 -12.81
N ASN A 204 14.56 14.17 -14.01
CA ASN A 204 14.64 14.99 -15.23
C ASN A 204 13.26 15.32 -15.85
N GLN A 205 12.16 15.03 -15.15
CA GLN A 205 10.76 15.17 -15.59
C GLN A 205 10.32 14.23 -16.71
N GLU A 206 11.19 13.34 -17.18
CA GLU A 206 10.83 12.29 -18.12
C GLU A 206 9.79 11.36 -17.48
N GLN A 207 8.77 11.00 -18.25
CA GLN A 207 7.71 10.09 -17.83
C GLN A 207 7.90 8.75 -18.50
N VAL A 208 8.04 7.69 -17.70
CA VAL A 208 8.22 6.31 -18.16
C VAL A 208 6.99 5.50 -17.77
N LEU A 209 6.37 4.86 -18.77
CA LEU A 209 5.32 3.88 -18.55
C LEU A 209 5.95 2.57 -18.06
N LEU A 210 5.70 2.21 -16.80
CA LEU A 210 6.22 0.99 -16.19
C LEU A 210 5.36 -0.23 -16.52
N TYR A 211 4.04 -0.02 -16.56
CA TYR A 211 3.07 -1.09 -16.75
C TYR A 211 1.82 -0.58 -17.47
N TRP A 212 1.19 -1.45 -18.27
CA TRP A 212 -0.08 -1.18 -18.94
C TRP A 212 -0.92 -2.45 -19.04
N LYS A 213 -2.21 -2.36 -18.65
CA LYS A 213 -3.21 -3.39 -18.86
C LYS A 213 -4.46 -2.83 -19.52
N ILE A 214 -5.14 -3.67 -20.30
CA ILE A 214 -6.43 -3.36 -20.92
C ILE A 214 -7.49 -4.30 -20.32
N GLN A 215 -8.61 -3.71 -19.93
CA GLN A 215 -9.84 -4.36 -19.48
C GLN A 215 -10.94 -4.19 -20.53
#